data_AF-A0A6J0SU02-F1
#
_entry.id   AF-A0A6J0SU02-F1
#
_cell.length_a   1.000
_cell.length_b   1.000
_cell.length_c   1.000
_cell.angle_alpha   90.00
_cell.angle_beta   90.00
_cell.angle_gamma   90.00
#
_symmetry.space_group_name_H-M   'P 1'
#
loop_
_entity.id
_entity.type
_entity.pdbx_description
1 polymer ?
#
loop_
_entity_poly.entity_id
_entity_poly.type
_entity_poly.pdbx_seq_one_letter_code
_entity_poly.pdbx_strand_id
1 'polypeptide(L)'
;MRDIHVAIKIVKSVGRYREAARSEIQVLEHLNTLDPGSTFRCVQMLEWFEHHGHVCIVFELLGLSTYDFIKENSFLPFPIELIRKMAYQISQSINFLHHNKLTHTDLKPENILFVESDYVVKYNSKMRRDERTLKNTDIKVVDFGSATYDNEHHSTLVSTRHYRAPEVILALGWSQPCDVWSIGCILIEYYLGFTVFQTHDSKEHLAMMERILGPLPVHMIKKSRKRYFHKNQLDWDEHSSAGRYVRRRCKPLKEFMHCHDKDHENLFDLIRRMLEYDPAKRITLDEALKHPFFDPLTEKELS
;
A
#
# COMPACT_ATOMS: atom_id res chain seq x y z
N MET A 1 -18.90 -21.95 -25.90
CA MET A 1 -18.50 -20.89 -24.96
C MET A 1 -17.34 -21.45 -24.16
N ARG A 2 -16.23 -20.74 -24.00
CA ARG A 2 -15.18 -21.19 -23.08
C ARG A 2 -15.67 -20.88 -21.67
N ASP A 3 -15.59 -21.84 -20.76
CA ASP A 3 -15.87 -21.61 -19.35
C ASP A 3 -14.84 -20.60 -18.82
N ILE A 4 -15.32 -19.50 -18.26
CA ILE A 4 -14.47 -18.44 -17.70
C ILE A 4 -14.35 -18.68 -16.21
N HIS A 5 -13.11 -18.76 -15.71
CA HIS A 5 -12.87 -18.82 -14.27
C HIS A 5 -13.05 -17.44 -13.64
N VAL A 6 -13.69 -17.39 -12.48
CA VAL A 6 -13.99 -16.17 -11.72
C VAL A 6 -13.64 -16.34 -10.25
N ALA A 7 -13.44 -15.22 -9.55
CA ALA A 7 -13.34 -15.19 -8.09
C ALA A 7 -14.66 -14.74 -7.49
N ILE A 8 -15.18 -15.48 -6.50
CA ILE A 8 -16.44 -15.13 -5.81
C ILE A 8 -16.16 -14.83 -4.34
N LYS A 9 -16.35 -13.57 -3.93
CA LYS A 9 -16.28 -13.13 -2.53
C LYS A 9 -17.64 -13.40 -1.87
N ILE A 10 -17.73 -14.46 -1.06
CA ILE A 10 -18.94 -14.83 -0.32
C ILE A 10 -18.90 -14.19 1.07
N VAL A 11 -19.72 -13.16 1.29
CA VAL A 11 -19.74 -12.40 2.53
C VAL A 11 -20.63 -13.09 3.57
N LYS A 12 -20.18 -13.15 4.83
CA LYS A 12 -20.94 -13.74 5.94
C LYS A 12 -22.34 -13.11 6.06
N SER A 13 -23.36 -13.93 6.30
CA SER A 13 -24.75 -13.50 6.50
C SER A 13 -24.95 -12.84 7.89
N VAL A 14 -24.28 -11.71 8.11
CA VAL A 14 -24.37 -10.89 9.31
C VAL A 14 -24.50 -9.43 8.87
N GLY A 15 -25.45 -8.69 9.45
CA GLY A 15 -25.85 -7.35 9.01
C GLY A 15 -24.68 -6.40 8.69
N ARG A 16 -23.76 -6.22 9.65
CA ARG A 16 -22.58 -5.35 9.49
C ARG A 16 -21.69 -5.72 8.29
N TYR A 17 -21.48 -7.01 8.03
CA TYR A 17 -20.66 -7.43 6.89
C TYR A 17 -21.41 -7.24 5.57
N ARG A 18 -22.73 -7.43 5.55
CA ARG A 18 -23.56 -7.16 4.38
C ARG A 18 -23.60 -5.68 4.04
N GLU A 19 -23.68 -4.79 5.04
CA GLU A 19 -23.61 -3.34 4.83
C GLU A 19 -22.27 -2.92 4.21
N ALA A 20 -21.16 -3.42 4.76
CA ALA A 20 -19.83 -3.17 4.18
C ALA A 20 -19.73 -3.68 2.73
N ALA A 21 -20.26 -4.88 2.45
CA ALA A 21 -20.30 -5.43 1.09
C ALA A 21 -21.14 -4.59 0.12
N ARG A 22 -22.26 -4.02 0.58
CA ARG A 22 -23.06 -3.10 -0.24
C ARG A 22 -22.33 -1.80 -0.55
N SER A 23 -21.59 -1.26 0.42
CA SER A 23 -20.71 -0.10 0.20
C SER A 23 -19.64 -0.42 -0.85
N GLU A 24 -19.02 -1.59 -0.76
CA GLU A 24 -18.03 -2.07 -1.74
C GLU A 24 -18.63 -2.18 -3.15
N ILE A 25 -19.83 -2.78 -3.27
CA ILE A 25 -20.54 -2.90 -4.55
C ILE A 25 -20.79 -1.53 -5.16
N GLN A 26 -21.27 -0.54 -4.40
CA GLN A 26 -21.53 0.81 -4.90
C GLN A 26 -20.27 1.49 -5.44
N VAL A 27 -19.15 1.34 -4.73
CA VAL A 27 -17.84 1.82 -5.20
C VAL A 27 -17.45 1.12 -6.50
N LEU A 28 -17.54 -0.21 -6.55
CA LEU A 28 -17.16 -1.00 -7.72
C LEU A 28 -18.03 -0.70 -8.95
N GLU A 29 -19.35 -0.53 -8.79
CA GLU A 29 -20.27 -0.12 -9.86
C GLU A 29 -19.89 1.25 -10.42
N HIS A 30 -19.56 2.21 -9.54
CA HIS A 30 -19.13 3.53 -9.95
C HIS A 30 -17.80 3.48 -10.72
N LEU A 31 -16.77 2.79 -10.19
CA LEU A 31 -15.47 2.66 -10.86
C LEU A 31 -15.58 1.94 -12.20
N ASN A 32 -16.37 0.86 -12.28
CA ASN A 32 -16.64 0.16 -13.53
C ASN A 32 -17.35 1.04 -14.57
N THR A 33 -18.21 1.96 -14.14
CA THR A 33 -18.89 2.91 -15.04
C THR A 33 -17.92 3.94 -15.60
N LEU A 34 -16.99 4.43 -14.78
CA LEU A 34 -15.98 5.41 -15.16
C LEU A 34 -14.87 4.81 -16.03
N ASP A 35 -14.50 3.55 -15.79
CA ASP A 35 -13.45 2.83 -16.51
C ASP A 35 -13.88 1.39 -16.88
N PRO A 36 -14.78 1.21 -17.87
CA PRO A 36 -15.29 -0.11 -18.26
C PRO A 36 -14.20 -1.06 -18.78
N GLY A 37 -13.08 -0.52 -19.26
CA GLY A 37 -11.93 -1.28 -19.76
C GLY A 37 -10.91 -1.63 -18.68
N SER A 38 -11.11 -1.20 -17.43
CA SER A 38 -10.16 -1.38 -16.33
C SER A 38 -8.75 -0.87 -16.66
N THR A 39 -8.65 0.22 -17.44
CA THR A 39 -7.40 0.88 -17.83
C THR A 39 -6.59 1.34 -16.62
N PHE A 40 -7.27 1.75 -15.54
CA PHE A 40 -6.67 2.20 -14.29
C PHE A 40 -6.49 1.08 -13.26
N ARG A 41 -6.53 -0.19 -13.68
CA ARG A 41 -6.05 -1.35 -12.91
C ARG A 41 -6.74 -1.55 -11.55
N CYS A 42 -7.99 -1.11 -11.42
CA CYS A 42 -8.87 -1.55 -10.33
C CYS A 42 -9.44 -2.92 -10.68
N VAL A 43 -9.66 -3.81 -9.71
CA VAL A 43 -10.34 -5.09 -9.98
C VAL A 43 -11.74 -4.85 -10.55
N GLN A 44 -12.07 -5.59 -11.60
CA GLN A 44 -13.35 -5.50 -12.24
C GLN A 44 -14.36 -6.42 -11.56
N MET A 45 -15.41 -5.82 -11.00
CA MET A 45 -16.60 -6.55 -10.58
C MET A 45 -17.41 -6.94 -11.83
N LEU A 46 -17.73 -8.22 -11.98
CA LEU A 46 -18.51 -8.75 -13.10
C LEU A 46 -20.01 -8.75 -12.80
N GLU A 47 -20.36 -9.15 -11.58
CA GLU A 47 -21.74 -9.24 -11.10
C GLU A 47 -21.75 -9.28 -9.56
N TRP A 48 -22.89 -9.04 -8.94
CA TRP A 48 -23.15 -9.41 -7.56
C TRP A 48 -24.56 -9.99 -7.42
N PHE A 49 -24.74 -10.90 -6.46
CA PHE A 49 -26.04 -11.51 -6.17
C PHE A 49 -26.17 -11.88 -4.70
N GLU A 50 -27.39 -12.18 -4.24
CA GLU A 50 -27.63 -12.75 -2.93
C GLU A 50 -27.88 -14.26 -3.01
N HIS A 51 -27.28 -15.02 -2.09
CA HIS A 51 -27.45 -16.46 -2.01
C HIS A 51 -27.56 -16.91 -0.56
N HIS A 52 -28.73 -17.42 -0.15
CA HIS A 52 -29.02 -17.86 1.23
C HIS A 52 -28.66 -16.82 2.30
N GLY A 53 -28.90 -15.54 2.03
CA GLY A 53 -28.60 -14.42 2.93
C GLY A 53 -27.15 -13.91 2.87
N HIS A 54 -26.28 -14.58 2.11
CA HIS A 54 -24.94 -14.09 1.80
C HIS A 54 -24.98 -13.12 0.62
N VAL A 55 -24.18 -12.06 0.69
CA VAL A 55 -23.88 -11.21 -0.47
C VAL A 55 -22.66 -11.83 -1.17
N CYS A 56 -22.80 -12.14 -2.46
CA CYS A 56 -21.77 -12.72 -3.30
C CYS A 56 -21.35 -11.69 -4.34
N ILE A 57 -20.06 -11.37 -4.40
CA ILE A 57 -19.49 -10.44 -5.39
C ILE A 57 -18.57 -11.24 -6.31
N VAL A 58 -18.83 -11.18 -7.61
CA VAL A 58 -18.09 -11.90 -8.65
C VAL A 58 -17.09 -10.95 -9.28
N PHE A 59 -15.83 -11.37 -9.35
CA PHE A 59 -14.72 -10.64 -9.94
C PHE A 59 -14.05 -11.44 -11.05
N GLU A 60 -13.32 -10.76 -11.93
CA GLU A 60 -12.29 -11.42 -12.74
C GLU A 60 -11.33 -12.22 -11.84
N LEU A 61 -10.90 -13.39 -12.30
CA LEU A 61 -9.90 -14.17 -11.56
C LEU A 61 -8.50 -13.56 -11.79
N LEU A 62 -7.81 -13.26 -10.70
CA LEU A 62 -6.43 -12.77 -10.69
C LEU A 62 -5.48 -13.84 -10.10
N GLY A 63 -4.17 -13.60 -10.24
CA GLY A 63 -3.13 -14.41 -9.62
C GLY A 63 -2.93 -14.12 -8.13
N LEU A 64 -1.76 -14.50 -7.62
CA LEU A 64 -1.39 -14.27 -6.22
C LEU A 64 -1.34 -12.77 -5.86
N SER A 65 -1.58 -12.47 -4.58
CA SER A 65 -1.22 -11.17 -4.04
C SER A 65 0.29 -10.97 -4.07
N THR A 66 0.74 -9.72 -4.12
CA THR A 66 2.18 -9.41 -4.06
C THR A 66 2.81 -9.89 -2.75
N TYR A 67 2.04 -9.88 -1.64
CA TYR A 67 2.45 -10.48 -0.37
C TYR A 67 2.68 -11.99 -0.50
N ASP A 68 1.70 -12.73 -1.03
CA ASP A 68 1.78 -14.18 -1.14
C ASP A 68 2.93 -14.59 -2.06
N PHE A 69 3.16 -13.84 -3.14
CA PHE A 69 4.33 -14.08 -3.99
C PHE A 69 5.65 -13.90 -3.24
N ILE A 70 5.82 -12.80 -2.48
CA ILE A 70 7.03 -12.57 -1.65
C ILE A 70 7.19 -13.72 -0.65
N LYS A 71 6.12 -14.10 0.04
CA LYS A 71 6.11 -15.18 1.03
C LYS A 71 6.52 -16.52 0.42
N GLU A 72 5.94 -16.88 -0.73
CA GLU A 72 6.29 -18.10 -1.44
C GLU A 72 7.71 -18.07 -2.03
N ASN A 73 8.23 -16.88 -2.33
CA ASN A 73 9.62 -16.66 -2.72
C ASN A 73 10.54 -16.49 -1.50
N SER A 74 10.15 -17.01 -0.33
CA SER A 74 10.95 -16.99 0.91
C SER A 74 11.38 -15.59 1.36
N PHE A 75 10.46 -14.63 1.25
CA PHE A 75 10.65 -13.23 1.61
C PHE A 75 11.81 -12.55 0.85
N LEU A 76 12.06 -13.00 -0.38
CA LEU A 76 12.94 -12.29 -1.30
C LEU A 76 12.30 -10.96 -1.74
N PRO A 77 13.07 -9.86 -1.76
CA PRO A 77 12.60 -8.61 -2.35
C PRO A 77 12.41 -8.73 -3.85
N PHE A 78 11.64 -7.83 -4.43
CA PHE A 78 11.53 -7.71 -5.88
C PHE A 78 12.74 -6.96 -6.46
N PRO A 79 13.17 -7.31 -7.69
CA PRO A 79 14.13 -6.50 -8.44
C PRO A 79 13.59 -5.09 -8.69
N ILE A 80 14.47 -4.08 -8.68
CA ILE A 80 14.09 -2.66 -8.81
C ILE A 80 13.27 -2.36 -10.08
N GLU A 81 13.55 -3.06 -11.19
CA GLU A 81 12.78 -2.94 -12.42
C GLU A 81 11.31 -3.35 -12.25
N LEU A 82 11.03 -4.39 -11.46
CA LEU A 82 9.66 -4.81 -11.18
C LEU A 82 9.00 -3.86 -10.18
N ILE A 83 9.75 -3.40 -9.17
CA ILE A 83 9.27 -2.37 -8.23
C ILE A 83 8.85 -1.11 -8.99
N ARG A 84 9.64 -0.67 -9.98
CA ARG A 84 9.32 0.50 -10.81
C ARG A 84 7.98 0.35 -11.52
N LYS A 85 7.77 -0.78 -12.20
CA LYS A 85 6.53 -1.06 -12.92
C LYS A 85 5.33 -1.14 -11.96
N MET A 86 5.45 -1.90 -10.87
CA MET A 86 4.37 -2.02 -9.89
C MET A 86 4.07 -0.68 -9.21
N ALA A 87 5.09 0.09 -8.82
CA ALA A 87 4.92 1.41 -8.21
C ALA A 87 4.18 2.38 -9.13
N TYR A 88 4.50 2.37 -10.42
CA TYR A 88 3.81 3.18 -11.42
C TYR A 88 2.34 2.77 -11.56
N GLN A 89 2.07 1.47 -11.70
CA GLN A 89 0.72 0.92 -11.85
C GLN A 89 -0.15 1.16 -10.60
N ILE A 90 0.40 0.96 -9.40
CA ILE A 90 -0.27 1.26 -8.13
C ILE A 90 -0.57 2.76 -8.05
N SER A 91 0.42 3.60 -8.33
CA SER A 91 0.24 5.07 -8.29
C SER A 91 -0.82 5.53 -9.29
N GLN A 92 -0.84 4.97 -10.50
CA GLN A 92 -1.84 5.28 -11.54
C GLN A 92 -3.25 4.87 -11.09
N SER A 93 -3.40 3.68 -10.52
CA SER A 93 -4.68 3.16 -10.03
C SER A 93 -5.24 4.03 -8.90
N ILE A 94 -4.40 4.35 -7.90
CA ILE A 94 -4.84 5.15 -6.75
C ILE A 94 -5.04 6.62 -7.13
N ASN A 95 -4.30 7.16 -8.09
CA ASN A 95 -4.54 8.52 -8.59
C ASN A 95 -5.92 8.62 -9.26
N PHE A 96 -6.34 7.59 -9.99
CA PHE A 96 -7.70 7.50 -10.55
C PHE A 96 -8.77 7.54 -9.46
N LEU A 97 -8.58 6.83 -8.34
CA LEU A 97 -9.47 6.94 -7.18
C LEU A 97 -9.51 8.37 -6.63
N HIS A 98 -8.34 8.98 -6.43
CA HIS A 98 -8.20 10.32 -5.85
C HIS A 98 -8.88 11.39 -6.72
N HIS A 99 -8.76 11.30 -8.05
CA HIS A 99 -9.48 12.18 -8.98
C HIS A 99 -11.00 12.04 -8.90
N ASN A 100 -11.49 10.85 -8.55
CA ASN A 100 -12.90 10.55 -8.34
C ASN A 100 -13.36 10.68 -6.88
N LYS A 101 -12.62 11.47 -6.08
CA LYS A 101 -12.99 11.84 -4.69
C LYS A 101 -13.11 10.65 -3.76
N LEU A 102 -12.34 9.60 -4.04
CA LEU A 102 -12.31 8.36 -3.27
C LEU A 102 -10.93 8.15 -2.66
N THR A 103 -10.89 7.74 -1.40
CA THR A 103 -9.67 7.26 -0.72
C THR A 103 -9.82 5.76 -0.47
N HIS A 104 -8.80 4.95 -0.76
CA HIS A 104 -8.86 3.49 -0.60
C HIS A 104 -8.81 3.06 0.86
N THR A 105 -7.95 3.72 1.64
CA THR A 105 -7.74 3.57 3.09
C THR A 105 -7.13 2.26 3.59
N ASP A 106 -7.19 1.16 2.85
CA ASP A 106 -6.56 -0.13 3.24
C ASP A 106 -5.57 -0.69 2.21
N LEU A 107 -4.67 0.15 1.71
CA LEU A 107 -3.59 -0.30 0.82
C LEU A 107 -2.52 -1.07 1.59
N LYS A 108 -2.21 -2.26 1.08
CA LYS A 108 -1.20 -3.18 1.61
C LYS A 108 -0.84 -4.22 0.53
N PRO A 109 0.31 -4.92 0.61
CA PRO A 109 0.72 -5.91 -0.39
C PRO A 109 -0.30 -7.04 -0.64
N GLU A 110 -1.14 -7.37 0.34
CA GLU A 110 -2.22 -8.35 0.21
C GLU A 110 -3.37 -7.86 -0.71
N ASN A 111 -3.55 -6.54 -0.83
CA ASN A 111 -4.59 -5.92 -1.64
C ASN A 111 -4.07 -5.43 -3.02
N ILE A 112 -2.86 -5.85 -3.39
CA ILE A 112 -2.29 -5.68 -4.74
C ILE A 112 -2.07 -7.08 -5.30
N LEU A 113 -2.81 -7.45 -6.34
CA LEU A 113 -2.74 -8.78 -6.96
C LEU A 113 -2.09 -8.70 -8.32
N PHE A 114 -1.32 -9.73 -8.68
CA PHE A 114 -0.86 -9.90 -10.06
C PHE A 114 -2.02 -10.32 -10.95
N VAL A 115 -2.07 -9.80 -12.19
CA VAL A 115 -3.01 -10.32 -13.20
C VAL A 115 -2.71 -11.79 -13.48
N GLU A 116 -1.44 -12.10 -13.69
CA GLU A 116 -0.91 -13.47 -13.79
C GLU A 116 0.32 -13.60 -12.89
N SER A 117 0.37 -14.61 -12.04
CA SER A 117 1.50 -14.86 -11.13
C SER A 117 2.45 -15.96 -11.61
N ASP A 118 2.42 -16.27 -12.90
CA ASP A 118 3.35 -17.22 -13.52
C ASP A 118 4.80 -16.75 -13.36
N TYR A 119 5.67 -17.68 -13.00
CA TYR A 119 7.09 -17.39 -12.79
C TYR A 119 7.99 -18.37 -13.53
N VAL A 120 9.24 -17.97 -13.67
CA VAL A 120 10.37 -18.86 -14.01
C VAL A 120 11.29 -18.95 -12.81
N VAL A 121 11.90 -20.11 -12.60
CA VAL A 121 12.90 -20.29 -11.55
C VAL A 121 14.28 -20.01 -12.16
N LYS A 122 15.02 -19.09 -11.57
CA LYS A 122 16.41 -18.77 -11.94
C LYS A 122 17.30 -18.95 -10.74
N TYR A 123 18.47 -19.55 -10.94
CA TYR A 123 19.46 -19.66 -9.88
C TYR A 123 20.11 -18.30 -9.61
N ASN A 124 19.95 -17.77 -8.40
CA ASN A 124 20.60 -16.55 -7.96
C ASN A 124 21.98 -16.89 -7.38
N SER A 125 23.03 -16.67 -8.18
CA SER A 125 24.41 -16.98 -7.78
C SER A 125 24.89 -16.19 -6.55
N LYS A 126 24.40 -14.95 -6.37
CA LYS A 126 24.75 -14.10 -5.22
C LYS A 126 24.16 -14.65 -3.93
N MET A 127 22.92 -15.15 -3.98
CA MET A 127 22.22 -15.69 -2.82
C MET A 127 22.37 -17.20 -2.66
N ARG A 128 23.00 -17.86 -3.63
CA ARG A 128 23.23 -19.30 -3.69
C ARG A 128 21.95 -20.12 -3.50
N ARG A 129 20.85 -19.65 -4.11
CA ARG A 129 19.53 -20.29 -4.06
C ARG A 129 18.74 -20.00 -5.33
N ASP A 130 17.72 -20.82 -5.57
CA ASP A 130 16.73 -20.57 -6.60
C ASP A 130 15.82 -19.41 -6.22
N GLU A 131 15.49 -18.59 -7.21
CA GLU A 131 14.64 -17.40 -7.10
C GLU A 131 13.53 -17.48 -8.14
N ARG A 132 12.30 -17.19 -7.72
CA ARG A 132 11.16 -17.05 -8.64
C ARG A 132 11.19 -15.66 -9.25
N THR A 133 11.21 -15.59 -10.57
CA THR A 133 11.08 -14.35 -11.33
C THR A 133 9.73 -14.35 -12.07
N LEU A 134 8.89 -13.35 -11.83
CA LEU A 134 7.62 -13.17 -12.53
C LEU A 134 7.81 -13.01 -14.03
N LYS A 135 6.91 -13.61 -14.82
CA LYS A 135 6.86 -13.41 -16.27
C LYS A 135 6.14 -12.11 -16.65
N ASN A 136 5.04 -11.81 -15.96
CA ASN A 136 4.28 -10.57 -16.09
C ASN A 136 4.27 -9.82 -14.74
N THR A 137 4.37 -8.49 -14.80
CA THR A 137 4.37 -7.60 -13.63
C THR A 137 3.09 -6.79 -13.51
N ASP A 138 2.10 -7.02 -14.38
CA ASP A 138 0.82 -6.33 -14.31
C ASP A 138 0.11 -6.66 -13.01
N ILE A 139 -0.32 -5.61 -12.31
CA ILE A 139 -1.09 -5.71 -11.08
C ILE A 139 -2.48 -5.11 -11.24
N LYS A 140 -3.37 -5.48 -10.31
CA LYS A 140 -4.61 -4.76 -10.01
C LYS A 140 -4.73 -4.50 -8.52
N VAL A 141 -5.33 -3.36 -8.18
CA VAL A 141 -5.73 -3.01 -6.81
C VAL A 141 -7.09 -3.65 -6.52
N VAL A 142 -7.22 -4.26 -5.33
CA VAL A 142 -8.44 -4.96 -4.90
C VAL A 142 -8.90 -4.48 -3.52
N ASP A 143 -10.06 -4.96 -3.08
CA ASP A 143 -10.63 -4.76 -1.73
C ASP A 143 -11.04 -3.30 -1.42
N PHE A 144 -12.05 -2.85 -2.16
CA PHE A 144 -12.64 -1.51 -2.03
C PHE A 144 -13.64 -1.39 -0.87
N GLY A 145 -13.74 -2.39 0.00
CA GLY A 145 -14.73 -2.42 1.10
C GLY A 145 -14.48 -1.39 2.22
N SER A 146 -13.30 -0.76 2.24
CA SER A 146 -12.98 0.36 3.14
C SER A 146 -12.81 1.68 2.39
N ALA A 147 -13.06 1.71 1.07
CA ALA A 147 -12.96 2.94 0.30
C ALA A 147 -14.02 3.94 0.79
N THR A 148 -13.65 5.21 0.90
CA THR A 148 -14.51 6.27 1.46
C THR A 148 -14.50 7.48 0.54
N TYR A 149 -15.67 8.01 0.21
CA TYR A 149 -15.76 9.26 -0.56
C TYR A 149 -15.50 10.48 0.33
N ASP A 150 -15.00 11.57 -0.27
CA ASP A 150 -14.70 12.83 0.44
C ASP A 150 -15.91 13.40 1.21
N ASN A 151 -17.12 13.16 0.72
CA ASN A 151 -18.37 13.65 1.32
C ASN A 151 -19.00 12.66 2.33
N GLU A 152 -18.38 11.51 2.58
CA GLU A 152 -18.88 10.50 3.51
C GLU A 152 -18.30 10.65 4.93
N HIS A 153 -18.84 9.86 5.86
CA HIS A 153 -18.30 9.80 7.20
C HIS A 153 -16.92 9.14 7.23
N HIS A 154 -15.92 9.88 7.71
CA HIS A 154 -14.56 9.38 7.86
C HIS A 154 -14.38 8.69 9.20
N SER A 155 -14.25 7.36 9.17
CA SER A 155 -13.93 6.57 10.36
C SER A 155 -12.61 7.02 10.99
N THR A 156 -12.55 7.16 12.32
CA THR A 156 -11.34 7.69 13.00
C THR A 156 -10.11 6.80 12.85
N LEU A 157 -10.30 5.51 12.57
CA LEU A 157 -9.22 4.53 12.45
C LEU A 157 -9.43 3.71 11.19
N VAL A 158 -8.55 3.92 10.21
CA VAL A 158 -8.48 3.17 8.96
C VAL A 158 -7.09 2.57 8.76
N SER A 159 -6.91 1.84 7.66
CA SER A 159 -5.69 1.12 7.28
C SER A 159 -5.31 -0.02 8.20
N THR A 160 -4.77 -1.07 7.60
CA THR A 160 -3.98 -2.07 8.30
C THR A 160 -2.78 -1.40 8.97
N ARG A 161 -2.51 -1.76 10.23
CA ARG A 161 -1.65 -0.99 11.15
C ARG A 161 -0.27 -0.66 10.57
N HIS A 162 0.37 -1.58 9.85
CA HIS A 162 1.73 -1.42 9.36
C HIS A 162 1.86 -0.39 8.22
N TYR A 163 0.75 -0.05 7.55
CA TYR A 163 0.70 0.88 6.41
C TYR A 163 -0.03 2.17 6.78
N ARG A 164 -0.35 2.35 8.07
CA ARG A 164 -1.18 3.45 8.56
C ARG A 164 -0.38 4.74 8.70
N ALA A 165 -0.90 5.81 8.10
CA ALA A 165 -0.30 7.13 8.13
C ALA A 165 -0.28 7.77 9.54
N PRO A 166 0.69 8.66 9.82
CA PRO A 166 0.85 9.31 11.12
C PRO A 166 -0.37 10.14 11.53
N GLU A 167 -1.00 10.84 10.59
CA GLU A 167 -2.22 11.64 10.83
C GLU A 167 -3.40 10.78 11.30
N VAL A 168 -3.48 9.51 10.86
CA VAL A 168 -4.48 8.55 11.31
C VAL A 168 -4.16 8.09 12.74
N ILE A 169 -2.89 7.75 13.04
CA ILE A 169 -2.47 7.33 14.39
C ILE A 169 -2.71 8.46 15.41
N LEU A 170 -2.43 9.70 15.00
CA LEU A 170 -2.57 10.91 15.81
C LEU A 170 -4.01 11.44 15.86
N ALA A 171 -4.93 10.86 15.10
CA ALA A 171 -6.34 11.26 14.96
C ALA A 171 -6.49 12.74 14.57
N LEU A 172 -5.74 13.19 13.56
CA LEU A 172 -5.74 14.56 13.04
C LEU A 172 -6.72 14.77 11.87
N GLY A 173 -7.48 13.74 11.50
CA GLY A 173 -8.19 13.66 10.24
C GLY A 173 -7.29 13.07 9.14
N TRP A 174 -7.92 12.47 8.14
CA TRP A 174 -7.24 11.86 6.99
C TRP A 174 -8.10 12.04 5.73
N SER A 175 -7.45 11.96 4.58
CA SER A 175 -8.06 11.95 3.25
C SER A 175 -7.08 11.24 2.30
N GLN A 176 -7.11 11.52 0.99
CA GLN A 176 -6.26 10.91 -0.04
C GLN A 176 -4.77 10.73 0.33
N PRO A 177 -4.08 11.67 1.03
CA PRO A 177 -2.67 11.50 1.36
C PRO A 177 -2.36 10.27 2.20
N CYS A 178 -3.32 9.70 2.94
CA CYS A 178 -3.05 8.49 3.73
C CYS A 178 -2.73 7.28 2.84
N ASP A 179 -3.33 7.20 1.65
CA ASP A 179 -3.00 6.15 0.67
C ASP A 179 -1.56 6.30 0.16
N VAL A 180 -1.10 7.53 -0.05
CA VAL A 180 0.28 7.81 -0.50
C VAL A 180 1.30 7.30 0.52
N TRP A 181 1.01 7.50 1.81
CA TRP A 181 1.85 6.93 2.88
C TRP A 181 1.89 5.40 2.82
N SER A 182 0.73 4.77 2.66
CA SER A 182 0.62 3.31 2.54
C SER A 182 1.42 2.79 1.34
N ILE A 183 1.38 3.48 0.19
CA ILE A 183 2.22 3.17 -0.97
C ILE A 183 3.70 3.27 -0.63
N GLY A 184 4.15 4.34 0.04
CA GLY A 184 5.53 4.47 0.50
C GLY A 184 5.99 3.29 1.37
N CYS A 185 5.12 2.79 2.25
CA CYS A 185 5.37 1.60 3.06
C CYS A 185 5.43 0.31 2.23
N ILE A 186 4.55 0.16 1.23
CA ILE A 186 4.54 -0.99 0.30
C ILE A 186 5.83 -1.03 -0.52
N LEU A 187 6.29 0.11 -1.05
CA LEU A 187 7.47 0.16 -1.92
C LEU A 187 8.76 -0.22 -1.18
N ILE A 188 8.92 0.22 0.08
CA ILE A 188 10.07 -0.20 0.88
C ILE A 188 9.98 -1.69 1.26
N GLU A 189 8.78 -2.22 1.48
CA GLU A 189 8.59 -3.66 1.72
C GLU A 189 8.91 -4.50 0.47
N TYR A 190 8.52 -4.06 -0.72
CA TYR A 190 8.94 -4.70 -1.97
C TYR A 190 10.46 -4.68 -2.15
N TYR A 191 11.12 -3.60 -1.72
CA TYR A 191 12.57 -3.44 -1.81
C TYR A 191 13.34 -4.31 -0.79
N LEU A 192 12.77 -4.56 0.38
CA LEU A 192 13.43 -5.27 1.48
C LEU A 192 12.97 -6.73 1.66
N GLY A 193 11.77 -7.07 1.18
CA GLY A 193 11.12 -8.36 1.41
C GLY A 193 10.45 -8.49 2.78
N PHE A 194 10.40 -7.42 3.59
CA PHE A 194 9.76 -7.42 4.90
C PHE A 194 9.15 -6.05 5.26
N THR A 195 8.11 -6.08 6.09
CA THR A 195 7.42 -4.90 6.60
C THR A 195 8.31 -4.06 7.54
N VAL A 196 8.48 -2.77 7.26
CA VAL A 196 9.35 -1.88 8.06
C VAL A 196 8.77 -1.46 9.41
N PHE A 197 7.44 -1.30 9.49
CA PHE A 197 6.72 -0.90 10.71
C PHE A 197 5.99 -2.09 11.36
N GLN A 198 6.74 -3.15 11.67
CA GLN A 198 6.21 -4.38 12.25
C GLN A 198 5.92 -4.22 13.76
N THR A 199 4.75 -3.67 14.09
CA THR A 199 4.32 -3.47 15.49
C THR A 199 2.81 -3.56 15.65
N HIS A 200 2.36 -3.87 16.87
CA HIS A 200 0.96 -3.84 17.28
C HIS A 200 0.63 -2.70 18.26
N ASP A 201 1.58 -1.82 18.58
CA ASP A 201 1.41 -0.68 19.49
C ASP A 201 1.54 0.66 18.76
N SER A 202 0.70 1.63 19.11
CA SER A 202 0.68 2.93 18.42
C SER A 202 1.86 3.83 18.79
N LYS A 203 2.32 3.79 20.05
CA LYS A 203 3.45 4.60 20.50
C LYS A 203 4.77 4.02 19.98
N GLU A 204 4.90 2.69 19.97
CA GLU A 204 6.01 1.99 19.31
C GLU A 204 6.05 2.30 17.82
N HIS A 205 4.90 2.30 17.12
CA HIS A 205 4.85 2.66 15.70
C HIS A 205 5.40 4.08 15.45
N LEU A 206 5.00 5.07 16.25
CA LEU A 206 5.54 6.42 16.14
C LEU A 206 7.06 6.47 16.46
N ALA A 207 7.54 5.67 17.41
CA ALA A 207 8.98 5.58 17.70
C ALA A 207 9.77 4.96 16.53
N MET A 208 9.21 3.95 15.87
CA MET A 208 9.78 3.38 14.65
C MET A 208 9.81 4.42 13.52
N MET A 209 8.73 5.18 13.34
CA MET A 209 8.70 6.29 12.37
C MET A 209 9.81 7.30 12.68
N GLU A 210 9.92 7.79 13.93
CA GLU A 210 10.95 8.77 14.29
C GLU A 210 12.37 8.27 14.07
N ARG A 211 12.61 6.97 14.28
CA ARG A 211 13.90 6.33 14.05
C ARG A 211 14.27 6.23 12.57
N ILE A 212 13.28 6.03 11.68
CA ILE A 212 13.49 5.87 10.24
C ILE A 212 13.50 7.23 9.52
N LEU A 213 12.60 8.13 9.88
CA LEU A 213 12.29 9.35 9.12
C LEU A 213 12.71 10.65 9.84
N GLY A 214 13.15 10.56 11.10
CA GLY A 214 13.42 11.72 11.94
C GLY A 214 12.18 12.18 12.71
N PRO A 215 12.29 13.25 13.52
CA PRO A 215 11.27 13.65 14.49
C PRO A 215 9.94 14.06 13.83
N LEU A 216 8.83 13.78 14.51
CA LEU A 216 7.50 14.23 14.07
C LEU A 216 7.40 15.77 14.07
N PRO A 217 6.68 16.38 13.12
CA PRO A 217 6.43 17.82 13.12
C PRO A 217 5.72 18.27 14.40
N VAL A 218 6.30 19.25 15.11
CA VAL A 218 5.76 19.77 16.39
C VAL A 218 4.30 20.23 16.27
N HIS A 219 3.90 20.77 15.11
CA HIS A 219 2.52 21.21 14.91
C HIS A 219 1.51 20.04 14.89
N MET A 220 1.89 18.86 14.41
CA MET A 220 1.07 17.64 14.46
C MET A 220 0.95 17.12 15.89
N ILE A 221 2.08 17.11 16.63
CA ILE A 221 2.13 16.71 18.04
C ILE A 221 1.18 17.57 18.87
N LYS A 222 1.25 18.90 18.73
CA LYS A 222 0.40 19.85 19.47
C LYS A 222 -1.09 19.74 19.15
N LYS A 223 -1.44 19.35 17.92
CA LYS A 223 -2.84 19.18 17.50
C LYS A 223 -3.41 17.83 17.95
N SER A 224 -2.57 16.82 18.19
CA SER A 224 -3.04 15.49 18.57
C SER A 224 -3.63 15.48 19.97
N ARG A 225 -4.73 14.76 20.14
CA ARG A 225 -5.35 14.50 21.46
C ARG A 225 -4.77 13.26 22.14
N LYS A 226 -3.81 12.56 21.50
CA LYS A 226 -3.22 11.34 22.03
C LYS A 226 -2.21 11.64 23.14
N ARG A 227 -2.27 10.89 24.23
CA ARG A 227 -1.33 10.99 25.36
C ARG A 227 -0.04 10.20 25.08
N TYR A 228 0.61 10.50 23.96
CA TYR A 228 1.86 9.85 23.55
C TYR A 228 3.09 10.73 23.73
N PHE A 229 2.92 12.01 24.08
CA PHE A 229 3.98 13.01 24.04
C PHE A 229 4.18 13.70 25.38
N HIS A 230 5.42 14.03 25.71
CA HIS A 230 5.83 14.86 26.84
C HIS A 230 6.75 15.97 26.33
N LYS A 231 6.48 17.24 26.68
CA LYS A 231 7.27 18.41 26.23
C LYS A 231 7.48 18.48 24.69
N ASN A 232 6.45 18.16 23.91
CA ASN A 232 6.47 18.09 22.45
C ASN A 232 7.44 17.04 21.86
N GLN A 233 7.83 16.04 22.63
CA GLN A 233 8.61 14.89 22.18
C GLN A 233 7.83 13.60 22.48
N LEU A 234 8.07 12.55 21.71
CA LEU A 234 7.46 11.25 21.98
C LEU A 234 7.92 10.77 23.37
N ASP A 235 6.96 10.42 24.22
CA ASP A 235 7.22 9.86 25.54
C ASP A 235 7.61 8.38 25.41
N TRP A 236 8.85 8.15 24.99
CA TRP A 236 9.39 6.84 24.63
C TRP A 236 10.73 6.58 25.33
N ASP A 237 10.81 5.47 26.06
CA ASP A 237 12.05 5.02 26.69
C ASP A 237 12.85 4.14 25.73
N GLU A 238 13.93 4.68 25.16
CA GLU A 238 14.83 3.95 24.26
C GLU A 238 15.56 2.78 24.93
N HIS A 239 15.71 2.79 26.27
CA HIS A 239 16.42 1.76 27.02
C HIS A 239 15.51 0.59 27.44
N SER A 240 14.19 0.76 27.35
CA SER A 240 13.20 -0.29 27.57
C SER A 240 13.38 -1.49 26.62
N SER A 241 12.70 -2.61 26.88
CA SER A 241 12.73 -3.76 25.96
C SER A 241 12.20 -3.41 24.56
N ALA A 242 11.12 -2.63 24.51
CA ALA A 242 10.54 -2.13 23.26
C ALA A 242 11.48 -1.13 22.56
N GLY A 243 12.11 -0.22 23.33
CA GLY A 243 13.11 0.70 22.81
C GLY A 243 14.32 0.00 22.19
N ARG A 244 14.80 -1.08 22.80
CA ARG A 244 15.87 -1.93 22.23
C ARG A 244 15.41 -2.68 20.98
N TYR A 245 14.16 -3.12 20.91
CA TYR A 245 13.58 -3.73 19.71
C TYR A 245 13.57 -2.73 18.54
N VAL A 246 13.01 -1.53 18.75
CA VAL A 246 12.98 -0.47 17.73
C VAL A 246 14.39 -0.10 17.27
N ARG A 247 15.34 0.08 18.20
CA ARG A 247 16.74 0.42 17.86
C ARG A 247 17.44 -0.62 16.99
N ARG A 248 17.11 -1.90 17.18
CA ARG A 248 17.70 -3.02 16.41
C ARG A 248 17.05 -3.21 15.05
N ARG A 249 15.74 -2.93 14.93
CA ARG A 249 14.96 -3.16 13.71
C ARG A 249 14.89 -1.94 12.80
N CYS A 250 14.99 -0.74 13.36
CA CYS A 250 14.82 0.51 12.64
C CYS A 250 16.14 1.30 12.59
N LYS A 251 16.45 1.79 11.39
CA LYS A 251 17.56 2.67 11.06
C LYS A 251 17.08 3.76 10.11
N PRO A 252 17.79 4.89 9.97
CA PRO A 252 17.42 5.95 9.03
C PRO A 252 17.13 5.40 7.63
N LEU A 253 16.11 5.95 6.97
CA LEU A 253 15.56 5.44 5.70
C LEU A 253 16.65 5.12 4.67
N LYS A 254 17.58 6.05 4.44
CA LYS A 254 18.67 5.89 3.46
C LYS A 254 19.61 4.71 3.75
N GLU A 255 19.73 4.30 5.01
CA GLU A 255 20.60 3.18 5.39
C GLU A 255 19.99 1.80 5.04
N PHE A 256 18.72 1.74 4.63
CA PHE A 256 18.13 0.52 4.08
C PHE A 256 18.57 0.23 2.63
N MET A 257 19.08 1.23 1.93
CA MET A 257 19.51 1.10 0.55
C MET A 257 20.75 0.20 0.44
N HIS A 258 20.69 -0.84 -0.39
CA HIS A 258 21.79 -1.80 -0.57
C HIS A 258 22.63 -1.55 -1.84
N CYS A 259 22.21 -0.60 -2.69
CA CYS A 259 22.93 -0.16 -3.89
C CYS A 259 22.83 1.36 -4.03
N HIS A 260 23.90 2.03 -4.45
CA HIS A 260 23.96 3.50 -4.59
C HIS A 260 23.95 3.94 -6.05
N ASP A 261 23.34 3.16 -6.95
CA ASP A 261 23.08 3.61 -8.31
C ASP A 261 21.92 4.60 -8.37
N LYS A 262 21.76 5.25 -9.53
CA LYS A 262 20.78 6.32 -9.72
C LYS A 262 19.34 5.86 -9.54
N ASP A 263 19.02 4.63 -9.94
CA ASP A 263 17.66 4.09 -9.83
C ASP A 263 17.26 3.88 -8.38
N HIS A 264 18.18 3.35 -7.58
CA HIS A 264 17.99 3.16 -6.15
C HIS A 264 17.86 4.49 -5.41
N GLU A 265 18.70 5.48 -5.73
CA GLU A 265 18.57 6.82 -5.16
C GLU A 265 17.22 7.46 -5.51
N ASN A 266 16.77 7.32 -6.76
CA ASN A 266 15.48 7.85 -7.21
C ASN A 266 14.30 7.13 -6.52
N LEU A 267 14.36 5.81 -6.33
CA LEU A 267 13.35 5.06 -5.56
C LEU A 267 13.26 5.57 -4.11
N PHE A 268 14.42 5.73 -3.45
CA PHE A 268 14.45 6.18 -2.06
C PHE A 268 14.04 7.64 -1.89
N ASP A 269 14.28 8.51 -2.88
CA ASP A 269 13.71 9.86 -2.85
C ASP A 269 12.18 9.84 -3.00
N LEU A 270 11.64 9.04 -3.92
CA LEU A 270 10.19 8.87 -4.07
C LEU A 270 9.55 8.37 -2.75
N ILE A 271 10.10 7.31 -2.16
CA ILE A 271 9.64 6.75 -0.87
C ILE A 271 9.70 7.82 0.21
N ARG A 272 10.79 8.58 0.31
CA ARG A 272 10.92 9.66 1.30
C ARG A 272 9.84 10.73 1.14
N ARG A 273 9.50 11.11 -0.10
CA ARG A 273 8.44 12.08 -0.40
C ARG A 273 7.04 11.54 -0.12
N MET A 274 6.82 10.23 -0.30
CA MET A 274 5.58 9.53 0.09
C MET A 274 5.44 9.38 1.60
N LEU A 275 6.55 9.22 2.32
CA LEU A 275 6.62 9.11 3.78
C LEU A 275 6.83 10.46 4.48
N GLU A 276 6.46 11.57 3.84
CA GLU A 276 6.40 12.88 4.51
C GLU A 276 5.31 12.86 5.59
N TYR A 277 5.65 13.31 6.80
CA TYR A 277 4.74 13.26 7.95
C TYR A 277 3.52 14.14 7.77
N ASP A 278 3.73 15.38 7.35
CA ASP A 278 2.65 16.34 7.17
C ASP A 278 1.89 16.00 5.88
N PRO A 279 0.63 15.51 5.97
CA PRO A 279 -0.12 15.10 4.78
C PRO A 279 -0.33 16.26 3.79
N ALA A 280 -0.24 17.52 4.22
CA ALA A 280 -0.33 18.68 3.35
C ALA A 280 0.95 18.97 2.54
N LYS A 281 2.08 18.35 2.93
CA LYS A 281 3.37 18.45 2.23
C LYS A 281 3.78 17.15 1.54
N ARG A 282 3.07 16.06 1.83
CA ARG A 282 3.26 14.76 1.20
C ARG A 282 2.99 14.88 -0.30
N ILE A 283 3.86 14.24 -1.08
CA ILE A 283 3.73 14.24 -2.55
C ILE A 283 2.35 13.73 -2.96
N THR A 284 1.74 14.34 -3.95
CA THR A 284 0.51 13.84 -4.57
C THR A 284 0.84 12.75 -5.59
N LEU A 285 -0.13 11.89 -5.97
CA LEU A 285 0.14 10.88 -6.99
C LEU A 285 0.31 11.49 -8.40
N ASP A 286 -0.32 12.63 -8.69
CA ASP A 286 -0.06 13.43 -9.89
C ASP A 286 1.40 13.90 -10.02
N GLU A 287 2.04 14.23 -8.89
CA GLU A 287 3.46 14.58 -8.83
C GLU A 287 4.35 13.33 -8.82
N ALA A 288 3.93 12.27 -8.11
CA ALA A 288 4.67 11.02 -8.02
C ALA A 288 4.83 10.35 -9.38
N LEU A 289 3.77 10.33 -10.20
CA LEU A 289 3.81 9.76 -11.56
C LEU A 289 4.77 10.48 -12.51
N LYS A 290 5.21 11.70 -12.16
CA LYS A 290 6.21 12.50 -12.90
C LYS A 290 7.60 12.43 -12.28
N HIS A 291 7.80 11.55 -11.29
CA HIS A 291 9.06 11.44 -10.58
C HIS A 291 10.15 10.80 -11.45
N PRO A 292 11.43 11.22 -11.37
CA PRO A 292 12.55 10.65 -12.14
C PRO A 292 12.79 9.14 -11.96
N PHE A 293 12.13 8.52 -10.99
CA PHE A 293 12.17 7.07 -10.83
C PHE A 293 11.44 6.35 -11.98
N PHE A 294 10.46 7.00 -12.60
CA PHE A 294 9.64 6.44 -13.67
C PHE A 294 10.12 6.76 -15.08
N ASP A 295 11.09 7.66 -15.26
CA ASP A 295 11.63 8.03 -16.58
C ASP A 295 11.98 6.81 -17.47
N PRO A 296 12.63 5.73 -16.96
CA PRO A 296 12.97 4.57 -17.79
C PRO A 296 11.77 3.78 -18.34
N LEU A 297 10.56 3.98 -17.79
CA LEU A 297 9.34 3.38 -18.33
C LEU A 297 8.88 4.14 -19.58
N THR A 298 8.97 5.47 -19.56
CA THR A 298 8.55 6.33 -20.67
C THR A 298 9.46 6.20 -21.89
N GLU A 299 10.77 6.01 -21.68
CA GLU A 299 11.74 5.84 -22.76
C GLU A 299 11.53 4.53 -23.53
N LYS A 300 11.10 3.45 -22.85
CA LYS A 300 10.82 2.15 -23.47
C LYS A 300 9.52 2.11 -24.27
N GLU A 301 8.59 3.02 -24.02
CA GLU A 301 7.37 3.17 -24.83
C GLU A 301 7.62 4.03 -26.10
N LEU A 302 8.74 4.76 -26.13
CA LEU A 302 9.16 5.63 -27.24
C LEU A 302 10.28 5.03 -28.12
N SER A 303 10.77 3.83 -27.80
CA SER A 303 11.82 3.09 -28.53
C SER A 303 11.27 1.82 -29.16
#